data_AF-S2XFN3-F1
#
_entry.id   AF-S2XFN3-F1
#
_cell.length_a   1.000
_cell.length_b   1.000
_cell.length_c   1.000
_cell.angle_alpha   90.00
_cell.angle_beta   90.00
_cell.angle_gamma   90.00
#
_symmetry.space_group_name_H-M   'P 1'
#
loop_
_entity.id
_entity.type
_entity.pdbx_description
1 polymer ?
#
loop_
_entity_poly.entity_id
_entity_poly.type
_entity_poly.pdbx_seq_one_letter_code
_entity_poly.pdbx_strand_id
1 'polypeptide(L)' 'MFGFFKKPCAICKRKISPLLKYRNDRNDVLNVCVACSEYAERRAYRKVK' A
#
# COMPACT_ATOMS: atom_id res chain seq x y z
N MET A 1 -23.68 -5.57 -11.96
CA MET A 1 -22.31 -5.39 -12.49
C MET A 1 -21.42 -4.89 -11.34
N PHE A 2 -20.95 -5.80 -10.47
CA PHE A 2 -20.28 -5.44 -9.23
C PHE A 2 -18.80 -5.13 -9.49
N GLY A 3 -18.49 -3.85 -9.71
CA GLY A 3 -17.13 -3.36 -9.83
C GLY A 3 -16.39 -3.55 -8.50
N PHE A 4 -15.52 -4.55 -8.43
CA PHE A 4 -14.57 -4.70 -7.34
C PHE A 4 -13.69 -3.45 -7.27
N PHE A 5 -14.01 -2.54 -6.35
CA PHE A 5 -13.21 -1.35 -6.06
C PHE A 5 -11.86 -1.78 -5.51
N LYS A 6 -10.90 -2.08 -6.40
CA LYS A 6 -9.51 -2.32 -6.03
C LYS A 6 -9.02 -1.12 -5.22
N LYS A 7 -8.56 -1.37 -3.99
CA LYS A 7 -8.05 -0.31 -3.11
C LYS A 7 -6.86 0.37 -3.81
N PRO A 8 -6.80 1.70 -3.90
CA PRO A 8 -5.66 2.38 -4.51
C PRO A 8 -4.44 2.31 -3.58
N CYS A 9 -3.26 2.57 -4.13
CA CYS A 9 -2.06 2.78 -3.33
C CYS A 9 -2.26 3.96 -2.37
N ALA A 10 -1.92 3.80 -1.09
CA ALA A 10 -2.05 4.83 -0.07
C ALA A 10 -1.10 6.03 -0.31
N ILE A 11 0.00 5.82 -1.04
CA ILE A 11 1.01 6.85 -1.31
C ILE A 11 0.70 7.59 -2.62
N CYS A 12 0.65 6.88 -3.74
CA CYS A 12 0.47 7.51 -5.06
C CYS A 12 -0.98 7.51 -5.58
N LYS A 13 -1.94 6.95 -4.83
CA LYS A 13 -3.37 6.83 -5.18
C LYS A 13 -3.69 6.11 -6.50
N ARG A 14 -2.69 5.51 -7.16
CA ARG A 14 -2.88 4.72 -8.38
C ARG A 14 -3.56 3.39 -8.06
N LYS A 15 -4.49 2.98 -8.91
CA LYS A 15 -5.17 1.67 -8.87
C LYS A 15 -4.39 0.64 -9.68
N ILE A 16 -3.20 0.30 -9.20
CA ILE A 16 -2.32 -0.70 -9.84
C ILE A 16 -2.25 -1.96 -8.99
N SER A 17 -1.97 -3.10 -9.62
CA SER A 17 -1.77 -4.39 -8.95
C SER A 17 -0.42 -4.95 -9.39
N PRO A 18 0.35 -5.64 -8.53
CA PRO A 18 0.04 -5.98 -7.14
C PRO A 18 0.26 -4.82 -6.15
N LEU A 19 -0.49 -4.85 -5.04
CA LEU A 19 -0.31 -3.97 -3.88
C LEU A 19 0.22 -4.80 -2.72
N LEU A 20 1.26 -4.29 -2.08
CA LEU A 20 1.85 -4.82 -0.87
C LEU A 20 1.15 -4.22 0.35
N LYS A 21 0.95 -5.00 1.40
CA LYS A 21 0.44 -4.48 2.67
C LYS A 21 1.60 -4.01 3.52
N TYR A 22 1.49 -2.81 4.05
CA TYR A 22 2.43 -2.23 5.00
C TYR A 22 1.70 -1.78 6.23
N ARG A 23 2.41 -1.72 7.35
CA ARG A 23 1.94 -1.17 8.62
C ARG A 23 2.74 0.08 8.94
N ASN A 24 2.05 1.20 9.15
CA ASN A 24 2.68 2.44 9.59
C ASN A 24 2.91 2.43 11.12
N ASP A 25 3.50 3.50 11.62
CA ASP A 25 3.77 3.72 13.06
C ASP A 25 2.50 3.80 13.91
N ARG A 26 1.37 4.17 13.28
CA ARG A 26 0.04 4.20 13.91
C ARG A 26 -0.64 2.83 13.92
N ASN A 27 0.06 1.79 13.49
CA ASN A 27 -0.43 0.43 13.40
C ASN A 27 -1.51 0.21 12.31
N ASP A 28 -1.76 1.20 11.46
CA ASP A 28 -2.70 1.14 10.33
C ASP A 28 -2.14 0.33 9.16
N VAL A 29 -3.00 -0.43 8.50
CA VAL A 29 -2.64 -1.22 7.32
C VAL A 29 -2.86 -0.41 6.04
N LEU A 30 -1.77 -0.13 5.35
CA LEU A 30 -1.71 0.61 4.10
C LEU A 30 -1.47 -0.35 2.91
N ASN A 31 -2.19 -0.14 1.81
CA ASN A 31 -1.89 -0.82 0.56
C ASN A 31 -0.92 0.04 -0.24
N VAL A 32 0.27 -0.47 -0.54
CA VAL A 32 1.36 0.27 -1.18
C VAL A 32 1.76 -0.47 -2.44
N CYS A 33 1.85 0.22 -3.57
CA CYS A 33 2.33 -0.42 -4.80
C CYS A 33 3.84 -0.68 -4.74
N VAL A 34 4.34 -1.57 -5.61
CA VAL A 34 5.77 -1.90 -5.69
C VAL A 34 6.63 -0.65 -5.90
N ALA A 35 6.21 0.29 -6.74
CA ALA A 35 6.95 1.53 -6.97
C ALA A 35 7.06 2.43 -5.71
N CYS A 36 6.09 2.36 -4.80
CA CYS A 36 6.09 3.13 -3.56
C CYS A 36 6.61 2.30 -2.36
N SER A 37 7.05 1.07 -2.59
CA SER A 37 7.60 0.19 -1.54
C SER A 37 8.86 0.77 -0.91
N GLU A 38 9.74 1.35 -1.74
CA GLU A 38 10.95 2.01 -1.28
C GLU A 38 10.64 3.20 -0.37
N TYR A 39 9.62 4.01 -0.71
CA TYR A 39 9.18 5.11 0.15
C TYR A 39 8.64 4.62 1.49
N ALA A 40 7.87 3.52 1.47
CA ALA A 40 7.36 2.90 2.68
C ALA A 40 8.50 2.37 3.57
N GLU A 41 9.52 1.77 2.98
CA GLU A 41 10.72 1.31 3.70
C GLU A 41 11.53 2.47 4.29
N ARG A 42 11.72 3.56 3.54
CA ARG A 42 12.36 4.80 4.05
C ARG A 42 11.59 5.43 5.22
N ARG A 43 10.27 5.26 5.27
CA ARG A 43 9.41 5.66 6.40
C ARG A 43 9.39 4.64 7.55
N ALA A 44 10.21 3.59 7.49
CA ALA A 44 10.23 2.50 8.46
C ALA A 44 8.87 1.76 8.60
N TYR A 45 8.03 1.80 7.57
CA TYR A 45 6.79 1.02 7.56
C TYR A 45 7.12 -0.48 7.50
N ARG A 46 6.41 -1.28 8.29
CA ARG A 46 6.64 -2.73 8.36
C ARG A 46 5.84 -3.45 7.28
N LYS A 47 6.49 -4.25 6.43
CA LYS A 47 5.78 -5.11 5.49
C LYS A 47 4.92 -6.12 6.26
N VAL A 48 3.63 -6.18 5.93
CA VAL A 48 2.70 -7.19 6.46
C VAL A 48 2.57 -8.24 5.36
N LYS A 49 3.13 -9.42 5.61
CA LYS A 49 3.12 -10.53 4.66
C LYS A 49 1.72 -11.16 4.57
#